data_AF-A0A1F6F1Z0-F1
#
_entry.id   AF-A0A1F6F1Z0-F1
#
_cell.length_a   1.000
_cell.length_b   1.000
_cell.length_c   1.000
_cell.angle_alpha   90.00
_cell.angle_beta   90.00
_cell.angle_gamma   90.00
#
_symmetry.space_group_name_H-M   'P 1'
#
loop_
_entity.id
_entity.type
_entity.pdbx_description
1 polymer ?
#
loop_
_entity_poly.entity_id
_entity_poly.type
_entity_poly.pdbx_seq_one_letter_code
_entity_poly.pdbx_strand_id
1 'polypeptide(L)'
;MATEQYRFEKYRSKKDTVTVSASSIEEEWLGRGRYADVVRAPLKVEYVGRERIVTLALKKYKDRKDVDVEFLRNLQKTYDKCRGLGLPVLPTFRLDPKKRTVATTDWTENKTYDVGGYGNVHESEGTKKIARINNVGPLAKSIFSAAVTAARNKLEIAGDAYYFRFPKTGGEVYVNFAIGDVDGIIDPPVSSEESPELARYNLESAHYALYWWLRNHLPHDEKIRDSYLKQIKEMYEEQSRSIQ
;
A
#
# COMPACT_ATOMS: atom_id res chain seq x y z
N MET A 1 8.90 -28.35 9.41
CA MET A 1 8.93 -26.86 9.43
C MET A 1 8.23 -26.40 10.70
N ALA A 2 8.77 -25.40 11.40
CA ALA A 2 8.17 -24.90 12.64
C ALA A 2 6.93 -24.06 12.30
N THR A 3 5.76 -24.47 12.78
CA THR A 3 4.53 -23.69 12.69
C THR A 3 4.66 -22.44 13.54
N GLU A 4 4.55 -21.26 12.94
CA GLU A 4 4.66 -20.01 13.67
C GLU A 4 3.27 -19.53 14.13
N GLN A 5 3.08 -19.34 15.44
CA GLN A 5 1.82 -18.85 16.00
C GLN A 5 1.81 -17.32 16.10
N TYR A 6 0.68 -16.71 15.75
CA TYR A 6 0.44 -15.27 15.82
C TYR A 6 -0.82 -14.98 16.63
N ARG A 7 -0.79 -13.85 17.34
CA ARG A 7 -1.92 -13.33 18.10
C ARG A 7 -2.25 -11.93 17.59
N PHE A 8 -3.13 -11.88 16.60
CA PHE A 8 -3.50 -10.66 15.92
C PHE A 8 -4.59 -9.89 16.67
N GLU A 9 -4.30 -8.63 16.97
CA GLU A 9 -5.26 -7.69 17.51
C GLU A 9 -6.09 -7.10 16.36
N LYS A 10 -7.41 -7.29 16.42
CA LYS A 10 -8.37 -6.51 15.63
C LYS A 10 -8.90 -5.38 16.50
N TYR A 11 -8.47 -4.16 16.21
CA TYR A 11 -9.10 -2.98 16.77
C TYR A 11 -10.44 -2.76 16.06
N ARG A 12 -11.55 -2.91 16.80
CA ARG A 12 -12.81 -2.26 16.43
C ARG A 12 -12.82 -0.88 17.09
N SER A 13 -13.26 0.13 16.34
CA SER A 13 -13.55 1.45 16.90
C SER A 13 -14.50 1.28 18.10
N LYS A 14 -14.02 1.70 19.28
CA LYS A 14 -14.64 1.62 20.62
C LYS A 14 -14.56 0.24 21.31
N LYS A 15 -13.49 0.10 22.10
CA LYS A 15 -13.27 -0.71 23.32
C LYS A 15 -13.09 -2.24 23.24
N ASP A 16 -13.40 -2.93 22.14
CA ASP A 16 -13.18 -4.38 22.07
C ASP A 16 -12.04 -4.77 21.11
N THR A 17 -10.90 -5.19 21.68
CA THR A 17 -9.83 -5.85 20.93
C THR A 17 -10.20 -7.31 20.75
N VAL A 18 -10.59 -7.70 19.53
CA VAL A 18 -10.78 -9.13 19.22
C VAL A 18 -9.40 -9.71 18.91
N THR A 19 -8.95 -10.64 19.75
CA THR A 19 -7.77 -11.45 19.46
C THR A 19 -8.14 -12.54 18.45
N VAL A 20 -7.38 -12.64 17.38
CA VAL A 20 -7.42 -13.80 16.46
C VAL A 20 -6.11 -14.57 16.60
N SER A 21 -6.21 -15.84 16.97
CA SER A 21 -5.07 -16.76 16.93
C SER A 21 -4.93 -17.32 15.53
N ALA A 22 -3.72 -17.27 14.98
CA ALA A 22 -3.39 -17.83 13.69
C ALA A 22 -2.10 -18.63 13.76
N SER A 23 -1.96 -19.62 12.89
CA SER A 23 -0.69 -20.32 12.68
C SER A 23 -0.30 -20.27 11.20
N SER A 24 0.94 -19.88 10.90
CA SER A 24 1.47 -20.00 9.54
C SER A 24 1.83 -21.45 9.24
N ILE A 25 1.45 -21.88 8.04
CA ILE A 25 1.72 -23.22 7.54
C ILE A 25 3.05 -23.22 6.78
N GLU A 26 3.22 -22.25 5.88
CA GLU A 26 4.39 -22.04 5.04
C GLU A 26 4.54 -20.54 4.76
N GLU A 27 5.76 -20.04 4.65
CA GLU A 27 6.00 -18.63 4.34
C GLU A 27 6.79 -18.51 3.05
N GLU A 28 6.26 -17.75 2.10
CA GLU A 28 6.91 -17.43 0.83
C GLU A 28 7.42 -15.99 0.89
N TRP A 29 8.72 -15.80 0.67
CA TRP A 29 9.31 -14.46 0.69
C TRP A 29 8.77 -13.61 -0.48
N LEU A 30 8.25 -12.42 -0.16
CA LEU A 30 7.77 -11.45 -1.15
C LEU A 30 8.74 -10.30 -1.37
N GLY A 31 9.48 -9.89 -0.33
CA GLY A 31 10.37 -8.75 -0.44
C GLY A 31 10.96 -8.29 0.88
N ARG A 32 11.78 -7.25 0.79
CA ARG A 32 12.38 -6.56 1.93
C ARG A 32 12.13 -5.06 1.82
N GLY A 33 11.56 -4.50 2.89
CA GLY A 33 11.50 -3.05 3.11
C GLY A 33 12.62 -2.56 4.02
N ARG A 34 12.61 -1.25 4.28
CA ARG A 34 13.59 -0.59 5.17
C ARG A 34 13.57 -1.15 6.59
N TYR A 35 12.38 -1.42 7.12
CA TYR A 35 12.18 -1.81 8.53
C TYR A 35 11.71 -3.25 8.71
N ALA A 36 11.22 -3.90 7.64
CA ALA A 36 10.56 -5.19 7.73
C ALA A 36 10.85 -6.05 6.51
N ASP A 37 10.82 -7.37 6.70
CA ASP A 37 10.70 -8.32 5.61
C ASP A 37 9.21 -8.62 5.38
N VAL A 38 8.82 -8.88 4.13
CA VAL A 38 7.44 -9.17 3.75
C VAL A 38 7.36 -10.59 3.22
N VAL A 39 6.45 -11.37 3.78
CA VAL A 39 6.20 -12.76 3.37
C VAL A 39 4.72 -12.98 3.08
N ARG A 40 4.40 -13.82 2.11
CA ARG A 40 3.06 -14.39 1.94
C ARG A 40 2.94 -15.58 2.88
N ALA A 41 1.86 -15.63 3.66
CA ALA A 41 1.61 -16.72 4.58
C ALA A 41 0.13 -17.18 4.47
N PRO A 42 -0.14 -18.45 4.16
CA PRO A 42 -1.42 -19.07 4.46
C PRO A 42 -1.51 -19.27 5.96
N LEU A 43 -2.49 -18.61 6.55
CA LEU A 43 -2.76 -18.64 7.98
C LEU A 43 -3.97 -19.51 8.25
N LYS A 44 -3.81 -20.48 9.15
CA LYS A 44 -4.93 -21.21 9.72
C LYS A 44 -5.56 -20.34 10.81
N VAL A 45 -6.79 -19.89 10.57
CA VAL A 45 -7.57 -19.02 11.46
C VAL A 45 -8.78 -19.79 11.98
N GLU A 46 -8.97 -19.79 13.29
CA GLU A 46 -10.18 -20.33 13.91
C GLU A 46 -11.17 -19.19 14.18
N TYR A 47 -12.40 -19.34 13.68
CA TYR A 47 -13.48 -18.39 13.93
C TYR A 47 -14.78 -19.13 14.22
N VAL A 48 -15.29 -18.98 15.46
CA VAL A 48 -16.55 -19.58 15.91
C VAL A 48 -16.55 -21.10 15.73
N GLY A 49 -15.48 -21.77 16.19
CA GLY A 49 -15.34 -23.23 16.10
C GLY A 49 -15.15 -23.79 14.69
N ARG A 50 -14.93 -22.92 13.67
CA ARG A 50 -14.60 -23.33 12.30
C ARG A 50 -13.22 -22.84 11.92
N GLU A 51 -12.41 -23.77 11.42
CA GLU A 51 -11.09 -23.46 10.89
C GLU A 51 -11.19 -23.04 9.42
N ARG A 52 -10.45 -22.00 9.04
CA ARG A 52 -10.33 -21.52 7.66
C ARG A 52 -8.89 -21.17 7.37
N ILE A 53 -8.45 -21.37 6.13
CA ILE A 53 -7.15 -20.89 5.66
C ILE A 53 -7.37 -19.56 4.96
N VAL A 54 -6.62 -18.54 5.37
CA VAL A 54 -6.60 -17.20 4.75
C VAL A 54 -5.16 -16.86 4.40
N THR A 55 -4.90 -16.54 3.13
CA THR A 55 -3.59 -16.07 2.69
C THR A 55 -3.47 -14.57 2.94
N LEU A 56 -2.47 -14.16 3.72
CA LEU A 56 -2.16 -12.77 4.02
C LEU A 56 -0.70 -12.45 3.68
N ALA A 57 -0.40 -11.15 3.51
CA ALA A 57 0.96 -10.65 3.53
C ALA A 57 1.32 -10.30 4.98
N LEU A 58 2.42 -10.86 5.49
CA LEU A 58 2.96 -10.55 6.81
C LEU A 58 4.18 -9.64 6.64
N LYS A 59 4.08 -8.43 7.18
CA LYS A 59 5.20 -7.51 7.33
C LYS A 59 5.83 -7.74 8.70
N LYS A 60 6.97 -8.42 8.72
CA LYS A 60 7.72 -8.80 9.93
C LYS A 60 8.81 -7.76 10.19
N TYR A 61 8.62 -6.94 11.21
CA TYR A 61 9.56 -5.88 11.54
C TYR A 61 10.81 -6.46 12.24
N LYS A 62 11.97 -5.92 11.86
CA LYS A 62 13.26 -6.33 12.43
C LYS A 62 13.37 -5.87 13.88
N ASP A 63 14.11 -6.62 14.69
CA ASP A 63 14.41 -6.19 16.05
C ASP A 63 15.41 -5.02 16.03
N ARG A 64 14.85 -3.81 16.02
CA ARG A 64 15.60 -2.56 16.02
C ARG A 64 15.09 -1.64 17.13
N LYS A 65 15.96 -0.77 17.64
CA LYS A 65 15.63 0.19 18.71
C LYS A 65 14.54 1.20 18.31
N ASP A 66 14.44 1.52 17.02
CA ASP A 66 13.46 2.44 16.45
C ASP A 66 12.12 1.77 16.09
N VAL A 67 12.00 0.45 16.26
CA VAL A 67 10.77 -0.31 15.99
C VAL A 67 10.31 -1.02 17.26
N ASP A 68 9.65 -0.26 18.13
CA ASP A 68 9.06 -0.73 19.39
C ASP A 68 7.53 -0.96 19.28
N VAL A 69 6.90 -1.32 20.41
CA VAL A 69 5.46 -1.56 20.46
C VAL A 69 4.65 -0.28 20.20
N GLU A 70 5.15 0.89 20.60
CA GLU A 70 4.43 2.15 20.39
C GLU A 70 4.47 2.58 18.93
N PHE A 71 5.61 2.41 18.25
CA PHE A 71 5.71 2.55 16.81
C PHE A 71 4.63 1.72 16.09
N LEU A 72 4.53 0.42 16.41
CA LEU A 72 3.56 -0.48 15.79
C LEU A 72 2.11 -0.09 16.09
N ARG A 73 1.82 0.39 17.30
CA ARG A 73 0.49 0.91 17.66
C ARG A 73 0.17 2.19 16.90
N ASN A 74 1.16 3.05 16.66
CA ASN A 74 0.98 4.23 15.83
C ASN A 74 0.69 3.86 14.37
N LEU A 75 1.28 2.78 13.84
CA LEU A 75 0.91 2.27 12.50
C LEU A 75 -0.58 1.89 12.42
N GLN A 76 -1.09 1.20 13.44
CA GLN A 76 -2.51 0.86 13.52
C GLN A 76 -3.38 2.12 13.57
N LYS A 77 -3.02 3.14 14.37
CA LYS A 77 -3.74 4.41 14.44
C LYS A 77 -3.74 5.13 13.08
N THR A 78 -2.60 5.16 12.40
CA THR A 78 -2.46 5.76 11.06
C THR A 78 -3.31 5.02 10.03
N TYR A 79 -3.29 3.68 10.05
CA TYR A 79 -4.15 2.86 9.20
C TYR A 79 -5.63 3.18 9.43
N ASP A 80 -6.08 3.20 10.68
CA ASP A 80 -7.47 3.45 11.04
C ASP A 80 -7.90 4.88 10.64
N LYS A 81 -7.02 5.87 10.82
CA LYS A 81 -7.20 7.26 10.34
C LYS A 81 -7.37 7.26 8.82
N CYS A 82 -6.44 6.68 8.07
CA CYS A 82 -6.52 6.62 6.60
C CYS A 82 -7.81 5.94 6.12
N ARG A 83 -8.15 4.80 6.71
CA ARG A 83 -9.39 4.07 6.39
C ARG A 83 -10.64 4.89 6.71
N GLY A 84 -10.67 5.58 7.85
CA GLY A 84 -11.78 6.45 8.26
C GLY A 84 -12.02 7.62 7.31
N LEU A 85 -10.95 8.09 6.65
CA LEU A 85 -10.99 9.13 5.62
C LEU A 85 -11.37 8.62 4.22
N GLY A 86 -11.60 7.32 4.07
CA GLY A 86 -11.86 6.70 2.78
C GLY A 86 -10.63 6.63 1.86
N LEU A 87 -9.42 6.80 2.41
CA LEU A 87 -8.20 6.57 1.62
C LEU A 87 -8.10 5.08 1.23
N PRO A 88 -7.60 4.76 0.03
CA PRO A 88 -7.54 3.40 -0.47
C PRO A 88 -6.36 2.64 0.17
N VAL A 89 -6.45 2.36 1.47
CA VAL A 89 -5.49 1.49 2.17
C VAL A 89 -5.83 0.02 1.97
N LEU A 90 -4.86 -0.89 2.17
CA LEU A 90 -5.11 -2.33 2.07
C LEU A 90 -6.24 -2.78 3.05
N PRO A 91 -7.22 -3.59 2.62
CA PRO A 91 -8.46 -3.83 3.39
C PRO A 91 -8.27 -4.48 4.77
N THR A 92 -7.20 -5.26 4.93
CA THR A 92 -6.84 -5.96 6.17
C THR A 92 -5.60 -5.32 6.76
N PHE A 93 -5.66 -5.04 8.07
CA PHE A 93 -4.52 -4.65 8.88
C PHE A 93 -4.74 -5.22 10.28
N ARG A 94 -3.81 -6.04 10.76
CA ARG A 94 -3.83 -6.61 12.11
C ARG A 94 -2.43 -6.61 12.69
N LEU A 95 -2.30 -6.30 13.96
CA LEU A 95 -1.02 -6.22 14.64
C LEU A 95 -0.84 -7.40 15.62
N ASP A 96 0.30 -8.07 15.56
CA ASP A 96 0.85 -8.85 16.65
C ASP A 96 2.04 -8.07 17.25
N PRO A 97 1.84 -7.37 18.38
CA PRO A 97 2.87 -6.51 18.95
C PRO A 97 4.02 -7.33 19.56
N LYS A 98 3.77 -8.57 20.01
CA LYS A 98 4.81 -9.43 20.60
C LYS A 98 5.77 -9.93 19.54
N LYS A 99 5.24 -10.25 18.36
CA LYS A 99 6.03 -10.68 17.19
C LYS A 99 6.43 -9.56 16.27
N ARG A 100 6.09 -8.31 16.62
CA ARG A 100 6.32 -7.12 15.78
C ARG A 100 5.90 -7.36 14.33
N THR A 101 4.73 -7.95 14.15
CA THR A 101 4.25 -8.40 12.84
C THR A 101 2.92 -7.75 12.52
N VAL A 102 2.81 -7.20 11.32
CA VAL A 102 1.55 -6.70 10.77
C VAL A 102 1.08 -7.66 9.69
N ALA A 103 -0.17 -8.11 9.77
CA ALA A 103 -0.82 -8.85 8.70
C ALA A 103 -1.70 -7.93 7.86
N THR A 104 -1.45 -7.91 6.55
CA THR A 104 -2.23 -7.17 5.56
C THR A 104 -2.78 -8.09 4.47
N THR A 105 -3.68 -7.58 3.66
CA THR A 105 -4.21 -8.32 2.51
C THR A 105 -3.07 -8.67 1.55
N ASP A 106 -2.94 -9.95 1.17
CA ASP A 106 -2.10 -10.31 0.03
C ASP A 106 -2.74 -9.80 -1.26
N TRP A 107 -2.19 -8.71 -1.79
CA TRP A 107 -2.72 -8.03 -2.95
C TRP A 107 -2.35 -8.69 -4.29
N THR A 108 -1.51 -9.72 -4.27
CA THR A 108 -1.20 -10.53 -5.47
C THR A 108 -2.28 -11.56 -5.78
N GLU A 109 -3.19 -11.84 -4.84
CA GLU A 109 -4.29 -12.82 -4.97
C GLU A 109 -3.82 -14.14 -5.60
N ASN A 110 -2.98 -14.88 -4.85
CA ASN A 110 -2.41 -16.16 -5.27
C ASN A 110 -1.70 -16.09 -6.64
N LYS A 111 -0.90 -15.03 -6.85
CA LYS A 111 -0.10 -14.82 -8.09
C LYS A 111 -0.95 -14.52 -9.34
N THR A 112 -2.22 -14.18 -9.19
CA THR A 112 -3.08 -13.72 -10.30
C THR A 112 -2.73 -12.29 -10.71
N TYR A 113 -2.32 -11.48 -9.74
CA TYR A 113 -1.93 -10.09 -9.92
C TYR A 113 -0.48 -9.89 -9.50
N ASP A 114 0.18 -8.99 -10.20
CA ASP A 114 1.44 -8.40 -9.76
C ASP A 114 1.14 -7.09 -9.02
N VAL A 115 2.02 -6.75 -8.08
CA VAL A 115 1.93 -5.56 -7.26
C VAL A 115 3.28 -4.85 -7.33
N GLY A 116 3.29 -3.61 -7.83
CA GLY A 116 4.48 -2.78 -7.96
C GLY A 116 4.33 -1.47 -7.21
N GLY A 117 5.43 -0.93 -6.70
CA GLY A 117 5.46 0.39 -6.04
C GLY A 117 6.41 1.36 -6.74
N TYR A 118 6.67 2.50 -6.11
CA TYR A 118 7.74 3.40 -6.52
C TYR A 118 9.11 2.67 -6.55
N GLY A 119 9.82 2.75 -7.67
CA GLY A 119 11.19 2.22 -7.81
C GLY A 119 11.35 0.69 -7.83
N ASN A 120 10.35 -0.06 -7.40
CA ASN A 120 10.41 -1.53 -7.39
C ASN A 120 9.97 -2.09 -8.73
N VAL A 121 10.95 -2.42 -9.56
CA VAL A 121 10.78 -3.35 -10.67
C VAL A 121 10.90 -4.75 -10.08
N HIS A 122 9.79 -5.33 -9.63
CA HIS A 122 9.73 -6.78 -9.58
C HIS A 122 9.50 -7.25 -11.02
N GLU A 123 10.58 -7.27 -11.81
CA GLU A 123 10.66 -8.09 -13.02
C GLU A 123 10.61 -9.54 -12.53
N SER A 124 9.41 -9.99 -12.14
CA SER A 124 9.20 -11.40 -11.94
C SER A 124 9.34 -12.04 -13.31
N GLU A 125 10.23 -13.03 -13.43
CA GLU A 125 10.31 -13.87 -14.62
C GLU A 125 8.89 -14.37 -14.93
N GLY A 126 8.27 -13.82 -15.98
CA GLY A 126 6.92 -14.18 -16.41
C GLY A 126 5.83 -13.11 -16.32
N THR A 127 6.09 -11.90 -15.79
CA THR A 127 5.13 -10.79 -15.96
C THR A 127 5.07 -10.42 -17.44
N LYS A 128 3.93 -10.70 -18.09
CA LYS A 128 3.73 -10.30 -19.49
C LYS A 128 3.59 -8.77 -19.53
N LYS A 129 4.24 -8.13 -20.51
CA LYS A 129 4.25 -6.67 -20.64
C LYS A 129 2.83 -6.11 -20.76
N ILE A 130 2.57 -4.99 -20.09
CA ILE A 130 1.33 -4.22 -20.28
C ILE A 130 1.40 -3.58 -21.66
N ALA A 131 0.37 -3.77 -22.49
CA ALA A 131 0.24 -3.13 -23.79
C ALA A 131 -0.50 -1.79 -23.67
N ARG A 132 -1.53 -1.73 -22.82
CA ARG A 132 -2.39 -0.56 -22.65
C ARG A 132 -3.00 -0.52 -21.26
N ILE A 133 -3.22 0.67 -20.72
CA ILE A 133 -3.98 0.88 -19.48
C ILE A 133 -5.31 1.54 -19.82
N ASN A 134 -6.41 0.82 -19.60
CA ASN A 134 -7.74 1.26 -20.00
C ASN A 134 -8.32 2.35 -19.09
N ASN A 135 -7.77 2.53 -17.90
CA ASN A 135 -8.27 3.45 -16.89
C ASN A 135 -7.24 4.48 -16.40
N VAL A 136 -6.24 4.86 -17.22
CA VAL A 136 -5.17 5.78 -16.79
C VAL A 136 -5.68 7.11 -16.24
N GLY A 137 -6.67 7.74 -16.90
CA GLY A 137 -7.28 8.98 -16.45
C GLY A 137 -8.01 8.84 -15.12
N PRO A 138 -9.01 7.92 -15.00
CA PRO A 138 -9.65 7.61 -13.73
C PRO A 138 -8.67 7.25 -12.61
N LEU A 139 -7.65 6.45 -12.90
CA LEU A 139 -6.59 6.07 -11.96
C LEU A 139 -5.87 7.29 -11.41
N ALA A 140 -5.35 8.15 -12.29
CA ALA A 140 -4.63 9.36 -11.90
C ALA A 140 -5.52 10.32 -11.08
N LYS A 141 -6.80 10.48 -11.47
CA LYS A 141 -7.77 11.29 -10.70
C LYS A 141 -7.95 10.74 -9.28
N SER A 142 -8.13 9.43 -9.13
CA SER A 142 -8.30 8.81 -7.82
C SER A 142 -7.05 8.93 -6.95
N ILE A 143 -5.85 8.80 -7.53
CA ILE A 143 -4.57 8.97 -6.83
C ILE A 143 -4.40 10.40 -6.32
N PHE A 144 -4.60 11.40 -7.18
CA PHE A 144 -4.48 12.81 -6.81
C PHE A 144 -5.55 13.22 -5.81
N SER A 145 -6.77 12.71 -5.94
CA SER A 145 -7.82 12.92 -4.95
C SER A 145 -7.43 12.34 -3.58
N ALA A 146 -6.81 11.16 -3.53
CA ALA A 146 -6.34 10.57 -2.27
C ALA A 146 -5.23 11.42 -1.64
N ALA A 147 -4.28 11.93 -2.43
CA ALA A 147 -3.21 12.82 -1.97
C ALA A 147 -3.75 14.13 -1.35
N VAL A 148 -4.74 14.75 -2.01
CA VAL A 148 -5.41 15.97 -1.51
C VAL A 148 -6.22 15.66 -0.25
N THR A 149 -6.97 14.57 -0.22
CA THR A 149 -7.72 14.14 0.97
C THR A 149 -6.79 13.91 2.16
N ALA A 150 -5.63 13.28 1.94
CA ALA A 150 -4.63 13.08 2.98
C ALA A 150 -4.08 14.41 3.51
N ALA A 151 -3.72 15.35 2.61
CA ALA A 151 -3.19 16.65 3.01
C ALA A 151 -4.20 17.46 3.85
N ARG A 152 -5.47 17.50 3.44
CA ARG A 152 -6.58 18.12 4.20
C ARG A 152 -6.75 17.54 5.61
N ASN A 153 -6.29 16.30 5.82
CA ASN A 153 -6.36 15.62 7.10
C ASN A 153 -5.02 15.48 7.80
N LYS A 154 -4.05 16.34 7.42
CA LYS A 154 -2.71 16.41 8.03
C LYS A 154 -2.03 15.04 7.98
N LEU A 155 -1.98 14.45 6.80
CA LEU A 155 -1.26 13.20 6.53
C LEU A 155 -0.29 13.43 5.41
N GLU A 156 1.00 13.27 5.70
CA GLU A 156 2.05 13.22 4.70
C GLU A 156 2.12 11.80 4.12
N ILE A 157 2.04 11.67 2.79
CA ILE A 157 2.17 10.37 2.10
C ILE A 157 3.42 10.39 1.22
N ALA A 158 4.42 9.60 1.60
CA ALA A 158 5.61 9.39 0.81
C ALA A 158 5.31 8.60 -0.49
N GLY A 159 6.08 8.85 -1.54
CA GLY A 159 5.90 8.23 -2.87
C GLY A 159 6.00 6.69 -2.86
N ASP A 160 6.78 6.11 -1.95
CA ASP A 160 6.93 4.67 -1.76
C ASP A 160 5.76 4.00 -1.03
N ALA A 161 4.82 4.78 -0.50
CA ALA A 161 3.60 4.25 0.09
C ALA A 161 2.56 3.83 -0.97
N TYR A 162 2.70 4.29 -2.23
CA TYR A 162 1.76 3.97 -3.32
C TYR A 162 2.11 2.65 -4.00
N TYR A 163 1.16 1.71 -3.97
CA TYR A 163 1.25 0.42 -4.65
C TYR A 163 0.19 0.31 -5.74
N PHE A 164 0.58 -0.27 -6.86
CA PHE A 164 -0.24 -0.48 -8.05
C PHE A 164 -0.41 -1.97 -8.28
N ARG A 165 -1.66 -2.39 -8.49
CA ARG A 165 -2.04 -3.77 -8.73
C ARG A 165 -2.57 -3.92 -10.14
N PHE A 166 -2.04 -4.91 -10.86
CA PHE A 166 -2.39 -5.17 -12.25
C PHE A 166 -2.34 -6.67 -12.57
N PRO A 167 -3.11 -7.16 -13.55
CA PRO A 167 -3.11 -8.57 -13.92
C PRO A 167 -1.72 -9.03 -14.39
N LYS A 168 -1.24 -10.15 -13.86
CA LYS A 168 0.07 -10.73 -14.23
C LYS A 168 0.15 -11.12 -15.71
N THR A 169 -1.00 -11.36 -16.33
CA THR A 169 -1.13 -11.72 -17.75
C THR A 169 -0.80 -10.61 -18.73
N GLY A 170 -0.68 -9.35 -18.28
CA GLY A 170 -0.37 -8.21 -19.15
C GLY A 170 -1.47 -7.89 -20.18
N GLY A 171 -1.07 -7.28 -21.31
CA GLY A 171 -1.99 -6.89 -22.38
C GLY A 171 -2.72 -5.57 -22.09
N GLU A 172 -4.01 -5.48 -22.44
CA GLU A 172 -4.84 -4.35 -22.01
C GLU A 172 -5.34 -4.59 -20.58
N VAL A 173 -5.01 -3.69 -19.67
CA VAL A 173 -5.25 -3.89 -18.24
C VAL A 173 -6.02 -2.74 -17.61
N TYR A 174 -6.70 -3.07 -16.52
CA TYR A 174 -7.14 -2.11 -15.52
C TYR A 174 -6.17 -2.16 -14.35
N VAL A 175 -5.71 -0.99 -13.93
CA VAL A 175 -4.79 -0.84 -12.81
C VAL A 175 -5.55 -0.27 -11.62
N ASN A 176 -5.36 -0.88 -10.45
CA ASN A 176 -5.84 -0.34 -9.17
C ASN A 176 -4.65 0.17 -8.37
N PHE A 177 -4.89 1.06 -7.40
CA PHE A 177 -3.85 1.49 -6.47
C PHE A 177 -4.33 1.44 -5.03
N ALA A 178 -3.38 1.27 -4.11
CA ALA A 178 -3.60 1.39 -2.69
C ALA A 178 -2.38 2.02 -2.01
N ILE A 179 -2.62 2.60 -0.85
CA ILE A 179 -1.60 3.06 0.06
C ILE A 179 -1.24 1.86 0.97
N GLY A 180 -0.07 1.27 0.74
CA GLY A 180 0.36 0.02 1.36
C GLY A 180 1.36 0.21 2.51
N ASP A 181 2.27 1.18 2.39
CA ASP A 181 3.32 1.43 3.39
C ASP A 181 2.86 2.50 4.40
N VAL A 182 1.93 2.12 5.27
CA VAL A 182 1.35 3.05 6.26
C VAL A 182 2.34 3.52 7.32
N ASP A 183 3.48 2.86 7.47
CA ASP A 183 4.63 3.29 8.27
C ASP A 183 5.47 4.39 7.63
N GLY A 184 5.27 4.66 6.33
CA GLY A 184 5.80 5.85 5.64
C GLY A 184 4.89 7.08 5.75
N ILE A 185 3.73 6.96 6.40
CA ILE A 185 2.77 8.06 6.56
C ILE A 185 3.02 8.75 7.90
N ILE A 186 3.34 10.04 7.84
CA ILE A 186 3.71 10.85 9.00
C ILE A 186 2.58 11.84 9.29
N ASP A 187 2.25 12.05 10.57
CA ASP A 187 1.46 13.20 11.01
C ASP A 187 2.44 14.37 11.16
N PRO A 188 2.44 15.36 10.24
CA PRO A 188 3.43 16.42 10.26
C PRO A 188 3.26 17.31 11.50
N PRO A 189 4.31 18.01 11.94
CA PRO A 189 4.24 18.88 13.12
C PRO A 189 3.14 19.94 12.99
N VAL A 190 2.51 20.29 14.12
CA VAL A 190 1.30 21.13 14.24
C VAL A 190 1.33 22.44 13.43
N SER A 191 2.51 22.98 13.10
CA SER A 191 2.66 24.18 12.25
C SER A 191 2.27 23.99 10.78
N SER A 192 1.92 22.78 10.34
CA SER A 192 1.52 22.46 8.97
C SER A 192 -0.01 22.36 8.79
N GLU A 193 -0.80 23.11 9.57
CA GLU A 193 -2.26 23.12 9.43
C GLU A 193 -2.66 23.51 8.01
N GLU A 194 -3.21 22.55 7.24
CA GLU A 194 -3.63 22.72 5.83
C GLU A 194 -2.68 23.57 4.98
N SER A 195 -1.38 23.38 5.17
CA SER A 195 -0.42 24.18 4.42
C SER A 195 -0.49 23.76 2.94
N PRO A 196 -0.63 24.71 1.99
CA PRO A 196 -0.54 24.44 0.56
C PRO A 196 0.72 23.62 0.19
N GLU A 197 1.78 23.72 0.99
CA GLU A 197 3.00 22.94 0.88
C GLU A 197 2.79 21.44 1.14
N LEU A 198 1.99 21.04 2.14
CA LEU A 198 1.67 19.61 2.37
C LEU A 198 0.86 19.03 1.21
N ALA A 199 -0.11 19.78 0.70
CA ALA A 199 -0.90 19.37 -0.46
C ALA A 199 -0.02 19.25 -1.73
N ARG A 200 0.91 20.19 -1.93
CA ARG A 200 1.91 20.11 -3.01
C ARG A 200 2.83 18.90 -2.86
N TYR A 201 3.35 18.66 -1.65
CA TYR A 201 4.21 17.50 -1.37
C TYR A 201 3.50 16.17 -1.67
N ASN A 202 2.27 15.99 -1.17
CA ASN A 202 1.51 14.77 -1.40
C ASN A 202 1.18 14.58 -2.89
N LEU A 203 0.81 15.66 -3.59
CA LEU A 203 0.56 15.59 -5.04
C LEU A 203 1.83 15.25 -5.82
N GLU A 204 2.97 15.84 -5.46
CA GLU A 204 4.25 15.57 -6.09
C GLU A 204 4.68 14.12 -5.86
N SER A 205 4.57 13.63 -4.62
CA SER A 205 4.83 12.23 -4.25
C SER A 205 3.95 11.26 -5.05
N ALA A 206 2.65 11.55 -5.14
CA ALA A 206 1.69 10.78 -5.93
C ALA A 206 2.00 10.78 -7.42
N HIS A 207 2.30 11.95 -7.98
CA HIS A 207 2.68 12.13 -9.39
C HIS A 207 3.94 11.33 -9.70
N TYR A 208 4.95 11.45 -8.85
CA TYR A 208 6.24 10.78 -9.02
C TYR A 208 6.09 9.25 -8.91
N ALA A 209 5.34 8.75 -7.94
CA ALA A 209 5.06 7.32 -7.81
C ALA A 209 4.38 6.75 -9.07
N LEU A 210 3.33 7.41 -9.56
CA LEU A 210 2.63 6.99 -10.77
C LEU A 210 3.51 7.11 -12.02
N TYR A 211 4.26 8.21 -12.15
CA TYR A 211 5.18 8.44 -13.26
C TYR A 211 6.21 7.30 -13.38
N TRP A 212 6.90 6.99 -12.28
CA TRP A 212 7.91 5.94 -12.27
C TRP A 212 7.34 4.55 -12.46
N TRP A 213 6.19 4.27 -11.85
CA TRP A 213 5.52 3.00 -12.06
C TRP A 213 5.16 2.82 -13.53
N LEU A 214 4.55 3.82 -14.17
CA LEU A 214 4.21 3.78 -15.60
C LEU A 214 5.45 3.65 -16.47
N ARG A 215 6.50 4.44 -16.22
CA ARG A 215 7.76 4.36 -16.96
C ARG A 215 8.34 2.94 -16.96
N ASN A 216 8.21 2.22 -15.85
CA ASN A 216 8.80 0.90 -15.67
C ASN A 216 7.89 -0.25 -16.14
N HIS A 217 6.57 -0.07 -16.21
CA HIS A 217 5.61 -1.15 -16.48
C HIS A 217 4.89 -1.04 -17.83
N LEU A 218 4.97 0.12 -18.50
CA LEU A 218 4.43 0.31 -19.84
C LEU A 218 5.39 -0.17 -20.95
N PRO A 219 4.87 -0.43 -22.15
CA PRO A 219 5.69 -1.03 -23.21
C PRO A 219 6.72 -0.05 -23.76
N HIS A 220 7.70 -0.55 -24.53
CA HIS A 220 8.62 0.26 -25.34
C HIS A 220 7.91 1.06 -26.45
N ASP A 221 6.57 1.01 -26.55
CA ASP A 221 5.81 1.94 -27.36
C ASP A 221 5.84 3.31 -26.70
N GLU A 222 6.84 4.09 -27.12
CA GLU A 222 7.11 5.42 -26.58
C GLU A 222 5.91 6.35 -26.80
N LYS A 223 5.14 6.19 -27.87
CA LYS A 223 4.00 7.06 -28.14
C LYS A 223 2.89 6.88 -27.12
N ILE A 224 2.54 5.64 -26.78
CA ILE A 224 1.52 5.35 -25.77
C ILE A 224 2.01 5.81 -24.40
N ARG A 225 3.25 5.47 -24.03
CA ARG A 225 3.85 5.89 -22.77
C ARG A 225 3.85 7.40 -22.63
N ASP A 226 4.35 8.12 -23.64
CA ASP A 226 4.47 9.57 -23.59
C ASP A 226 3.11 10.25 -23.58
N SER A 227 2.10 9.68 -24.27
CA SER A 227 0.71 10.14 -24.18
C SER A 227 0.17 10.05 -22.75
N TYR A 228 0.42 8.94 -22.05
CA TYR A 228 -0.01 8.78 -20.65
C TYR A 228 0.74 9.72 -19.71
N LEU A 229 2.06 9.82 -19.86
CA LEU A 229 2.89 10.70 -19.04
C LEU A 229 2.47 12.18 -19.22
N LYS A 230 2.18 12.60 -20.46
CA LYS A 230 1.65 13.92 -20.76
C LYS A 230 0.30 14.15 -20.07
N GLN A 231 -0.64 13.23 -20.22
CA GLN A 231 -1.96 13.33 -19.59
C GLN A 231 -1.86 13.47 -18.07
N ILE A 232 -0.99 12.68 -17.43
CA ILE A 232 -0.80 12.71 -15.98
C ILE A 232 -0.17 14.01 -15.53
N LYS A 233 0.82 14.52 -16.28
CA LYS A 233 1.43 15.82 -16.01
C LYS A 233 0.41 16.95 -16.10
N GLU A 234 -0.42 16.96 -17.14
CA GLU A 234 -1.48 17.98 -17.31
C GLU A 234 -2.47 17.96 -16.13
N MET A 235 -2.89 16.76 -15.69
CA MET A 235 -3.77 16.60 -14.54
C MET A 235 -3.11 17.02 -13.21
N TYR A 236 -1.83 16.71 -13.03
CA TYR A 236 -1.05 17.19 -11.88
C TYR A 236 -1.00 18.72 -11.85
N GLU A 237 -0.66 19.36 -12.98
CA GLU A 237 -0.57 20.82 -13.09
C GLU A 237 -1.92 21.52 -12.87
N GLU A 238 -3.02 20.92 -13.33
CA GLU A 238 -4.37 21.40 -13.06
C GLU A 238 -4.67 21.35 -11.55
N GLN A 239 -4.37 20.22 -10.90
CA GLN A 239 -4.63 20.05 -9.48
C GLN A 239 -3.73 20.92 -8.60
N SER A 240 -2.46 21.09 -8.98
CA SER A 240 -1.52 21.98 -8.28
C SER A 240 -1.95 23.45 -8.33
N ARG A 241 -2.55 23.90 -9.44
CA ARG A 241 -3.12 25.25 -9.55
C ARG A 241 -4.30 25.47 -8.60
N SER A 242 -5.07 24.42 -8.30
CA SER A 242 -6.20 24.50 -7.38
C SER A 242 -5.83 24.60 -5.89
N ILE A 243 -4.55 24.43 -5.56
CA ILE A 243 -4.00 24.48 -4.19
C ILE A 243 -3.40 25.87 -3.86
N GLN A 244 -3.23 26.74 -4.86
CA GLN A 244 -2.79 28.13 -4.67
C GLN A 244 -3.92 28.99 -4.12
#